data_AF-A0A1G2ZBE6-F1
#
_entry.id   AF-A0A1G2ZBE6-F1
#
_cell.length_a   1.000
_cell.length_b   1.000
_cell.length_c   1.000
_cell.angle_alpha   90.00
_cell.angle_beta   90.00
_cell.angle_gamma   90.00
#
_symmetry.space_group_name_H-M   'P 1'
#
loop_
_entity.id
_entity.type
_entity.pdbx_description
1 polymer ?
#
loop_
_entity_poly.entity_id
_entity_poly.type
_entity_poly.pdbx_seq_one_letter_code
_entity_poly.pdbx_strand_id
1 'polypeptide(L)'
;MLSLPSAARSLLMSFSVAFTKPTFGRAILLMVGTILALRQRTVTAALWVLRGVAPGHPSIYHRIFSRAAWSLWPLGRILATVILSQMPPDEPVLVPMDDTTAQHRGKCV
;
A
#
# COMPACT_ATOMS: atom_id res chain seq x y z
N MET A 1 -18.55 -1.87 -5.75
CA MET A 1 -17.80 -0.86 -4.97
C MET A 1 -17.07 -1.57 -3.85
N LEU A 2 -15.82 -1.19 -3.56
CA LEU A 2 -15.05 -1.80 -2.48
C LEU A 2 -15.52 -1.26 -1.13
N SER A 3 -16.13 -2.11 -0.30
CA SER A 3 -16.56 -1.75 1.05
C SER A 3 -15.39 -1.84 2.03
N LEU A 4 -14.94 -0.69 2.53
CA LEU A 4 -13.86 -0.62 3.52
C LEU A 4 -14.43 -0.45 4.94
N PRO A 5 -13.87 -1.16 5.95
CA PRO A 5 -14.14 -0.87 7.35
C PRO A 5 -13.84 0.60 7.68
N SER A 6 -14.62 1.20 8.57
CA SER A 6 -14.44 2.60 8.99
C SER A 6 -13.02 2.88 9.51
N ALA A 7 -12.47 1.96 10.30
CA ALA A 7 -11.11 2.03 10.83
C ALA A 7 -10.04 2.12 9.72
N ALA A 8 -10.17 1.31 8.67
CA ALA A 8 -9.23 1.32 7.55
C ALA A 8 -9.44 2.53 6.62
N ARG A 9 -10.68 3.01 6.46
CA ARG A 9 -11.01 4.09 5.53
C ARG A 9 -10.23 5.37 5.82
N SER A 10 -10.14 5.78 7.08
CA SER A 10 -9.43 7.02 7.47
C SER A 10 -7.95 6.99 7.08
N LEU A 11 -7.27 5.89 7.42
CA LEU A 11 -5.87 5.67 7.08
C LEU A 11 -5.65 5.65 5.56
N LEU A 12 -6.46 4.86 4.85
CA LEU A 12 -6.34 4.71 3.40
C LEU A 12 -6.59 6.03 2.65
N MET A 13 -7.54 6.85 3.10
CA MET A 13 -7.81 8.16 2.49
C MET A 13 -6.69 9.16 2.74
N SER A 14 -5.99 9.05 3.87
CA SER A 14 -4.84 9.90 4.18
C SER A 14 -3.70 9.73 3.18
N PHE A 15 -3.55 8.53 2.60
CA PHE A 15 -2.54 8.26 1.56
C PHE A 15 -2.77 8.99 0.23
N SER A 16 -3.93 9.60 0.02
CA SER A 16 -4.24 10.33 -1.22
C SER A 16 -3.19 11.38 -1.58
N VAL A 17 -2.55 12.00 -0.59
CA VAL A 17 -1.49 13.01 -0.77
C VAL A 17 -0.27 12.47 -1.52
N ALA A 18 -0.02 11.16 -1.47
CA ALA A 18 1.13 10.55 -2.14
C ALA A 18 0.90 10.28 -3.64
N PHE A 19 -0.33 10.38 -4.12
CA PHE A 19 -0.73 9.91 -5.44
C PHE A 19 -1.51 10.97 -6.23
N THR A 20 -1.47 10.87 -7.55
CA THR A 20 -2.47 11.56 -8.38
C THR A 20 -3.83 10.88 -8.25
N LYS A 21 -4.93 11.63 -8.46
CA LYS A 21 -6.31 11.12 -8.39
C LYS A 21 -6.54 9.77 -9.11
N PRO A 22 -6.11 9.57 -10.37
CA PRO A 22 -6.31 8.28 -11.05
C PRO A 22 -5.41 7.16 -10.51
N THR A 23 -4.22 7.47 -10.02
CA THR A 23 -3.30 6.47 -9.45
C THR A 23 -3.79 6.03 -8.07
N PHE A 24 -4.32 6.96 -7.27
CA PHE A 24 -4.80 6.70 -5.91
C PHE A 24 -5.86 5.60 -5.87
N GLY A 25 -6.91 5.71 -6.70
CA GLY A 25 -7.99 4.71 -6.72
C GLY A 25 -7.50 3.29 -7.04
N ARG A 26 -6.51 3.18 -7.93
CA ARG A 26 -5.90 1.88 -8.27
C ARG A 26 -4.95 1.39 -7.18
N ALA A 27 -4.22 2.30 -6.53
CA ALA A 27 -3.33 1.98 -5.42
C ALA A 27 -4.10 1.42 -4.23
N ILE A 28 -5.27 1.98 -3.89
CA ILE A 28 -6.16 1.45 -2.84
C ILE A 28 -6.63 0.03 -3.17
N LEU A 29 -7.04 -0.23 -4.41
CA LEU A 29 -7.41 -1.58 -4.85
C LEU A 29 -6.24 -2.54 -4.67
N LEU A 30 -5.03 -2.20 -5.15
CA LEU A 30 -3.87 -3.06 -4.96
C LEU A 30 -3.53 -3.28 -3.49
N MET A 31 -3.58 -2.24 -2.65
CA MET A 31 -3.29 -2.35 -1.22
C MET A 31 -4.25 -3.33 -0.54
N VAL A 32 -5.56 -3.19 -0.78
CA VAL A 32 -6.56 -4.10 -0.21
C VAL A 32 -6.40 -5.51 -0.76
N GLY A 33 -6.21 -5.66 -2.08
CA GLY A 33 -6.01 -6.97 -2.70
C GLY A 33 -4.76 -7.67 -2.17
N THR A 34 -3.68 -6.92 -1.93
CA THR A 34 -2.44 -7.44 -1.36
C THR A 34 -2.60 -7.85 0.10
N ILE A 35 -3.35 -7.10 0.92
CA ILE A 35 -3.66 -7.47 2.31
C ILE A 35 -4.48 -8.76 2.37
N LEU A 36 -5.45 -8.91 1.46
CA LEU A 36 -6.32 -10.09 1.39
C LEU A 36 -5.66 -11.31 0.73
N ALA A 37 -4.57 -11.13 -0.02
CA ALA A 37 -3.87 -12.23 -0.68
C ALA A 37 -3.08 -13.08 0.33
N LEU A 38 -3.52 -14.32 0.53
CA LEU A 38 -3.01 -15.23 1.57
C LEU A 38 -1.64 -15.89 1.30
N ARG A 39 -1.04 -15.72 0.12
CA ARG A 39 0.23 -16.41 -0.22
C ARG A 39 1.23 -15.54 -0.96
N GLN A 40 0.84 -15.03 -2.12
CA GLN A 40 1.72 -14.22 -2.95
C GLN A 40 1.22 -12.78 -2.95
N ARG A 41 2.09 -11.85 -2.56
CA ARG A 41 1.79 -10.41 -2.57
C ARG A 41 2.12 -9.78 -3.94
N THR A 42 1.81 -10.51 -5.02
CA THR A 42 2.02 -10.02 -6.40
C THR A 42 0.84 -9.17 -6.83
N VAL A 43 1.06 -8.29 -7.82
CA VAL A 43 -0.01 -7.49 -8.44
C VAL A 43 -1.10 -8.41 -8.99
N THR A 44 -0.72 -9.49 -9.67
CA THR A 44 -1.66 -10.48 -10.21
C THR A 44 -2.50 -11.14 -9.13
N ALA A 45 -1.91 -11.54 -8.01
CA ALA A 45 -2.65 -12.14 -6.90
C ALA A 45 -3.63 -11.14 -6.27
N ALA A 46 -3.21 -9.88 -6.07
CA ALA A 46 -4.08 -8.82 -5.57
C ALA A 46 -5.28 -8.58 -6.51
N LEU A 47 -5.03 -8.52 -7.82
CA LEU A 47 -6.08 -8.38 -8.83
C LEU A 47 -6.97 -9.62 -8.91
N TRP A 48 -6.44 -10.81 -8.69
CA TRP A 48 -7.23 -12.04 -8.70
C TRP A 48 -8.24 -12.07 -7.55
N VAL A 49 -7.81 -11.69 -6.34
CA VAL A 49 -8.68 -11.55 -5.17
C VAL A 49 -9.76 -10.50 -5.41
N LEU A 50 -9.43 -9.39 -6.07
CA LEU A 50 -10.34 -8.28 -6.34
C LEU A 50 -10.94 -8.27 -7.75
N ARG A 51 -10.92 -9.40 -8.47
CA ARG A 51 -11.30 -9.45 -9.89
C ARG A 51 -12.71 -8.96 -10.21
N GLY A 52 -13.62 -9.03 -9.24
CA GLY A 52 -15.00 -8.54 -9.37
C GLY A 52 -15.16 -7.03 -9.17
N VAL A 53 -14.13 -6.33 -8.68
CA VAL A 53 -14.19 -4.89 -8.34
C VAL A 53 -13.04 -4.07 -8.91
N ALA A 54 -12.04 -4.70 -9.54
CA ALA A 54 -10.91 -4.04 -10.18
C ALA A 54 -11.24 -3.73 -11.66
N PRO A 55 -11.56 -2.47 -12.02
CA PRO A 55 -11.91 -2.12 -13.39
C PRO A 55 -10.69 -2.05 -14.32
N GLY A 56 -10.91 -2.24 -15.61
CA GLY A 56 -9.92 -2.03 -16.65
C GLY A 56 -8.88 -3.14 -16.78
N HIS A 57 -7.92 -2.93 -17.68
CA HIS A 57 -6.95 -3.97 -18.04
C HIS A 57 -5.84 -4.12 -16.97
N PRO A 58 -5.40 -5.35 -16.60
CA PRO A 58 -4.40 -5.57 -15.54
C PRO A 58 -3.12 -4.74 -15.70
N SER A 59 -2.68 -4.47 -16.93
CA SER A 59 -1.47 -3.68 -17.19
C SER A 59 -1.50 -2.28 -16.58
N ILE A 60 -2.67 -1.66 -16.39
CA ILE A 60 -2.77 -0.32 -15.78
C ILE A 60 -2.35 -0.33 -14.31
N TYR A 61 -2.49 -1.46 -13.63
CA TYR A 61 -2.10 -1.63 -12.22
C TYR A 61 -0.59 -1.83 -12.10
N HIS A 62 0.01 -2.60 -13.01
CA HIS A 62 1.47 -2.71 -13.10
C HIS A 62 2.16 -1.37 -13.42
N ARG A 63 1.47 -0.47 -14.15
CA ARG A 63 1.97 0.89 -14.43
C ARG A 63 2.14 1.74 -13.18
N ILE A 64 1.47 1.43 -12.07
CA ILE A 64 1.65 2.17 -10.80
C ILE A 64 3.10 2.06 -10.33
N PHE A 65 3.67 0.85 -10.35
CA PHE A 65 5.03 0.61 -9.89
C PHE A 65 6.12 0.93 -10.91
N SER A 66 5.77 1.01 -12.19
CA SER A 66 6.75 1.19 -13.28
C SER A 66 6.75 2.58 -13.92
N ARG A 67 5.64 3.33 -13.87
CA ARG A 67 5.48 4.58 -14.63
C ARG A 67 4.76 5.71 -13.90
N ALA A 68 3.94 5.40 -12.89
CA ALA A 68 3.18 6.45 -12.22
C ALA A 68 4.09 7.32 -11.34
N ALA A 69 3.84 8.62 -11.31
CA ALA A 69 4.50 9.54 -10.39
C ALA A 69 3.82 9.47 -9.00
N TRP A 70 4.53 8.92 -8.02
CA TRP A 70 4.18 8.91 -6.60
C TRP A 70 5.46 8.71 -5.77
N SER A 71 5.37 8.95 -4.45
CA SER A 71 6.52 8.85 -3.53
C SER A 71 6.18 7.99 -2.32
N LEU A 72 7.16 7.21 -1.83
CA LEU A 72 7.04 6.46 -0.58
C LEU A 72 7.11 7.36 0.66
N TRP A 73 7.78 8.51 0.57
CA TRP A 73 8.01 9.38 1.73
C TRP A 73 6.73 9.86 2.42
N PRO A 74 5.72 10.41 1.70
CA PRO A 74 4.47 10.81 2.33
C PRO A 74 3.74 9.63 2.97
N LEU A 75 3.79 8.45 2.35
CA LEU A 75 3.16 7.24 2.90
C LEU A 75 3.81 6.82 4.21
N GLY A 76 5.14 6.78 4.26
CA GLY A 76 5.89 6.46 5.47
C GLY A 76 5.62 7.45 6.59
N ARG A 77 5.59 8.76 6.28
CA ARG A 77 5.25 9.80 7.26
C ARG A 77 3.84 9.62 7.83
N ILE A 78 2.84 9.36 6.98
CA ILE A 78 1.46 9.14 7.41
C ILE A 78 1.37 7.90 8.31
N LEU A 79 2.00 6.79 7.91
CA LEU A 79 2.04 5.55 8.70
C LEU A 79 2.69 5.78 10.06
N ALA A 80 3.87 6.42 10.10
CA ALA A 80 4.56 6.74 11.35
C ALA A 80 3.70 7.63 12.25
N THR A 81 3.05 8.66 11.69
CA THR A 81 2.15 9.55 12.45
C THR A 81 0.99 8.78 13.07
N VAL A 82 0.37 7.87 12.32
CA VAL A 82 -0.76 7.06 12.81
C VAL A 82 -0.31 6.06 13.89
N ILE A 83 0.87 5.45 13.75
CA ILE A 83 1.43 4.57 14.77
C ILE A 83 1.71 5.35 16.05
N LEU A 84 2.41 6.49 15.95
CA LEU A 84 2.74 7.34 17.10
C LEU A 84 1.49 7.88 17.80
N SER A 85 0.44 8.22 17.06
CA SER A 85 -0.83 8.69 17.65
C SER A 85 -1.58 7.65 18.49
N GLN A 86 -1.22 6.37 18.37
CA GLN A 86 -1.80 5.28 19.15
C GLN A 86 -1.00 4.99 20.42
N MET A 87 0.19 5.58 20.58
CA MET A 87 1.02 5.39 21.76
C MET A 87 0.65 6.42 22.84
N PRO A 88 0.75 6.06 24.13
CA PRO A 88 0.57 7.03 25.22
C PRO A 88 1.59 8.17 25.11
N PRO A 89 1.16 9.44 25.29
CA PRO A 89 2.05 10.60 25.12
C PRO A 89 3.18 10.66 26.16
N ASP A 90 2.99 10.04 27.32
CA ASP A 90 3.92 10.07 28.45
C ASP A 90 4.87 8.87 28.48
N GLU A 91 4.81 7.99 27.48
CA GLU A 91 5.67 6.82 27.39
C GLU A 91 6.77 7.01 26.33
N PRO A 92 8.01 6.55 26.59
CA PRO A 92 9.06 6.60 25.60
C PRO A 92 8.72 5.70 24.41
N VAL A 93 8.96 6.21 23.20
CA VAL A 93 8.79 5.43 21.97
C VAL A 93 10.02 4.54 21.79
N LEU A 94 9.86 3.23 21.99
CA LEU A 94 10.89 2.26 21.65
C LEU A 94 11.01 2.15 20.12
N VAL A 95 12.18 2.45 19.57
CA VAL A 95 12.49 2.30 18.15
C VAL A 95 13.45 1.12 17.98
N PRO A 96 12.95 -0.11 17.83
CA PRO A 96 13.81 -1.25 17.55
C PRO A 96 14.47 -1.04 16.18
N MET A 97 15.78 -1.25 16.11
CA MET A 97 16.53 -1.13 14.87
C MET A 97 16.84 -2.52 14.34
N ASP A 98 16.50 -2.74 13.08
CA ASP A 98 16.82 -3.94 12.32
C ASP A 98 17.31 -3.51 10.94
N ASP A 99 18.24 -4.27 10.37
CA ASP A 99 18.76 -4.04 9.02
C ASP A 99 18.41 -5.25 8.15
N THR A 100 17.20 -5.23 7.60
CA THR A 100 16.77 -6.22 6.61
C THR A 100 17.01 -5.68 5.20
N THR A 101 17.99 -6.25 4.51
CA THR A 101 18.22 -5.97 3.09
C THR A 101 17.11 -6.62 2.24
N ALA A 102 16.48 -5.84 1.36
CA ALA A 102 15.54 -6.39 0.38
C ALA A 102 16.30 -7.24 -0.64
N GLN A 103 16.18 -8.58 -0.56
CA GLN A 103 16.78 -9.46 -1.55
C GLN A 103 16.02 -9.38 -2.87
N HIS A 104 16.71 -8.97 -3.94
CA HIS A 104 16.24 -9.10 -5.32
C HIS A 104 17.22 -9.99 -6.07
N ARG A 105 16.77 -11.12 -6.60
CA ARG A 105 17.63 -12.08 -7.32
C ARG A 105 18.18 -11.56 -8.66
N GLY A 106 17.91 -10.30 -9.02
CA GLY A 106 18.26 -9.74 -10.31
C GLY A 106 17.70 -10.56 -11.47
N LYS A 107 18.19 -10.30 -12.68
CA LYS A 107 18.01 -11.26 -13.77
C LYS A 107 18.97 -12.42 -13.52
N CYS A 108 18.47 -13.65 -13.45
CA CYS A 108 19.33 -14.82 -13.69
C CYS A 108 19.73 -14.74 -15.17
N VAL A 109 20.96 -14.32 -15.43
CA VAL A 109 21.57 -14.42 -16.76
C VAL A 109 22.33 -15.74 -16.81
#